data_AF-A0A349J603-F1
#
_entry.id   AF-A0A349J603-F1
#
_cell.length_a   1.000
_cell.length_b   1.000
_cell.length_c   1.000
_cell.angle_alpha   90.00
_cell.angle_beta   90.00
_cell.angle_gamma   90.00
#
_symmetry.space_group_name_H-M   'P 1'
#
loop_
_entity.id
_entity.type
_entity.pdbx_description
1 polymer ?
#
loop_
_entity_poly.entity_id
_entity_poly.type
_entity_poly.pdbx_seq_one_letter_code
_entity_poly.pdbx_strand_id
1 'polypeptide(L)'
;MKARPAMLTSDCQPDAKTAAHPCFSADAKHTNSRLHVPVAPKCNIQCNYCNRSYDCVAESRPGVTSTVLEPWQAERYAEELIASDPSMTVVGIAGPGDALANAAASLETLTLIHANHPTVALCVATNGLALPQHADALADAGVSHVTVTVNAVDPDIGKWLYAWVRDGKNVLRGRAAAELLWERQREGIAKLVARGVVVKINTIVVPEINSGHTGEIAAACKALGATIHNCMALVPVAGAEFADLPEPSAEEMATARAAAAVHLPQMEHCARCRADAVGRIGAPMGPSQFTVLERHASTAKPGRTLVAVASQEGMFVNRHLGEADELLLYAEAEGGGFLQVGIRQAPEPGNGAARWHDLADLLEDCRALLVSGIGPSPQEILRASGLRVFETEGLVEDLVPKAFAGGEIRRMKKPFKCGDGCGGNAKGCA
;
A
#
# COMPACT_ATOMS: atom_id res chain seq x y z
N MET A 1 -9.55 -44.18 37.32
CA MET A 1 -8.79 -44.10 36.05
C MET A 1 -9.79 -44.00 34.91
N LYS A 2 -10.08 -42.79 34.43
CA LYS A 2 -10.92 -42.57 33.24
C LYS A 2 -10.00 -42.34 32.05
N ALA A 3 -10.17 -43.15 31.02
CA ALA A 3 -9.36 -43.12 29.80
C ALA A 3 -9.49 -41.76 29.10
N ARG A 4 -8.35 -41.21 28.65
CA ARG A 4 -8.28 -40.05 27.77
C ARG A 4 -8.86 -40.42 26.40
N PRO A 5 -9.68 -39.57 25.76
CA PRO A 5 -10.10 -39.82 24.39
C PRO A 5 -8.90 -39.65 23.44
N ALA A 6 -8.84 -40.53 22.45
CA ALA A 6 -7.79 -40.54 21.43
C ALA A 6 -7.76 -39.22 20.65
N MET A 7 -6.60 -38.58 20.61
CA MET A 7 -6.31 -37.47 19.71
C MET A 7 -6.43 -37.98 18.27
N LEU A 8 -7.38 -37.43 17.53
CA LEU A 8 -7.35 -37.48 16.07
C LEU A 8 -6.18 -36.62 15.61
N THR A 9 -5.07 -37.25 15.25
CA THR A 9 -3.95 -36.61 14.57
C THR A 9 -4.41 -36.31 13.13
N SER A 10 -4.85 -35.08 12.87
CA SER A 10 -4.97 -34.61 11.49
C SER A 10 -3.56 -34.35 10.97
N ASP A 11 -3.04 -35.27 10.16
CA ASP A 11 -1.82 -35.08 9.38
C ASP A 11 -2.05 -33.95 8.36
N CYS A 12 -1.89 -32.71 8.80
CA CYS A 12 -1.74 -31.55 7.93
C CYS A 12 -0.27 -31.14 7.98
N GLN A 13 0.59 -31.95 7.34
CA GLN A 13 1.96 -31.51 7.10
C GLN A 13 1.92 -30.27 6.20
N PRO A 14 2.57 -29.15 6.58
CA PRO A 14 2.61 -27.97 5.72
C PRO A 14 3.26 -28.36 4.40
N ASP A 15 2.65 -27.92 3.29
CA ASP A 15 3.28 -28.06 1.98
C ASP A 15 4.66 -27.36 1.99
N ALA A 16 5.56 -27.76 1.09
CA ALA A 16 6.90 -27.16 1.02
C ALA A 16 6.87 -25.62 0.79
N LYS A 17 5.76 -25.08 0.28
CA LYS A 17 5.57 -23.64 0.04
C LYS A 17 5.25 -22.86 1.33
N THR A 18 4.52 -23.46 2.27
CA THR A 18 4.04 -22.84 3.51
C THR A 18 4.98 -23.06 4.69
N ALA A 19 5.83 -24.10 4.63
CA ALA A 19 6.73 -24.47 5.74
C ALA A 19 7.67 -23.35 6.18
N ALA A 20 8.09 -22.48 5.26
CA ALA A 20 8.98 -21.35 5.54
C ALA A 20 8.23 -20.03 5.82
N HIS A 21 6.91 -19.96 5.63
CA HIS A 21 6.19 -18.69 5.73
C HIS A 21 5.70 -18.45 7.19
N PRO A 22 6.18 -17.40 7.89
CA PRO A 22 5.85 -17.13 9.31
C PRO A 22 4.36 -17.03 9.63
N CYS A 23 3.55 -16.51 8.70
CA CYS A 23 2.09 -16.39 8.88
C CYS A 23 1.29 -17.66 8.58
N PHE A 24 1.87 -18.67 7.95
CA PHE A 24 1.19 -19.92 7.54
C PHE A 24 1.72 -21.14 8.30
N SER A 25 2.92 -21.03 8.91
CA SER A 25 3.55 -22.08 9.70
C SER A 25 3.89 -21.57 11.11
N ALA A 26 3.34 -22.23 12.13
CA ALA A 26 3.59 -21.90 13.53
C ALA A 26 5.06 -22.07 13.95
N ASP A 27 5.78 -23.00 13.32
CA ASP A 27 7.21 -23.21 13.58
C ASP A 27 8.06 -22.11 12.93
N ALA A 28 7.71 -21.73 11.69
CA ALA A 28 8.44 -20.70 10.93
C ALA A 28 8.41 -19.33 11.60
N LYS A 29 7.37 -19.01 12.39
CA LYS A 29 7.27 -17.70 13.08
C LYS A 29 8.46 -17.41 13.99
N HIS A 30 9.09 -18.45 14.52
CA HIS A 30 10.19 -18.32 15.47
C HIS A 30 11.56 -18.17 14.78
N THR A 31 11.70 -18.71 13.57
CA THR A 31 12.97 -18.78 12.85
C THR A 31 13.07 -17.79 11.70
N ASN A 32 11.94 -17.46 11.06
CA ASN A 32 11.90 -16.74 9.81
C ASN A 32 11.34 -15.32 9.99
N SER A 33 12.00 -14.37 9.34
CA SER A 33 11.61 -12.97 9.25
C SER A 33 10.73 -12.73 8.02
N ARG A 34 9.89 -11.69 8.11
CA ARG A 34 9.14 -11.14 6.99
C ARG A 34 9.37 -9.65 6.85
N LEU A 35 9.17 -9.15 5.64
CA LEU A 35 9.19 -7.74 5.28
C LEU A 35 7.84 -7.36 4.69
N HIS A 36 7.23 -6.29 5.18
CA HIS A 36 6.15 -5.62 4.45
C HIS A 36 6.67 -4.35 3.77
N VAL A 37 6.34 -4.19 2.48
CA VAL A 37 6.69 -2.99 1.72
C VAL A 37 5.44 -2.11 1.52
N PRO A 38 5.42 -0.88 2.07
CA PRO A 38 4.24 -0.03 2.10
C PRO A 38 4.05 0.74 0.78
N VAL A 39 3.48 0.10 -0.24
CA VAL A 39 3.29 0.68 -1.60
C VAL A 39 1.83 0.95 -1.97
N ALA A 40 0.88 0.62 -1.10
CA ALA A 40 -0.52 0.56 -1.46
C ALA A 40 -1.41 1.52 -0.64
N PRO A 41 -1.34 2.86 -0.81
CA PRO A 41 -2.04 3.81 0.06
C PRO A 41 -3.56 3.90 -0.18
N LYS A 42 -4.05 3.65 -1.39
CA LYS A 42 -5.49 3.79 -1.72
C LYS A 42 -6.28 2.56 -1.25
N CYS A 43 -7.58 2.74 -0.98
CA CYS A 43 -8.50 1.63 -0.73
C CYS A 43 -9.85 1.87 -1.42
N ASN A 44 -10.44 0.79 -1.95
CA ASN A 44 -11.67 0.76 -2.74
C ASN A 44 -12.91 0.34 -1.93
N ILE A 45 -12.78 0.10 -0.62
CA ILE A 45 -13.91 -0.10 0.30
C ILE A 45 -13.72 0.76 1.56
N GLN A 46 -14.80 0.99 2.31
CA GLN A 46 -14.72 1.54 3.66
C GLN A 46 -15.37 0.58 4.64
N CYS A 47 -14.55 -0.07 5.45
CA CYS A 47 -15.01 -0.85 6.59
C CYS A 47 -15.43 0.08 7.74
N ASN A 48 -16.45 -0.30 8.49
CA ASN A 48 -16.93 0.47 9.63
C ASN A 48 -15.96 0.45 10.82
N TYR A 49 -15.03 -0.52 10.87
CA TYR A 49 -13.96 -0.59 11.86
C TYR A 49 -12.65 0.12 11.43
N CYS A 50 -12.63 0.83 10.30
CA CYS A 50 -11.41 1.42 9.75
C CYS A 50 -11.45 2.95 9.77
N ASN A 51 -10.32 3.57 10.11
CA ASN A 51 -10.05 4.99 9.90
C ASN A 51 -8.86 5.12 8.92
N ARG A 52 -9.09 5.80 7.79
CA ARG A 52 -8.11 5.95 6.69
C ARG A 52 -6.92 6.84 7.00
N SER A 53 -6.93 7.52 8.14
CA SER A 53 -5.74 8.20 8.66
C SER A 53 -4.67 7.21 9.15
N TYR A 54 -4.96 5.92 9.18
CA TYR A 54 -4.07 4.85 9.62
C TYR A 54 -4.01 3.71 8.58
N ASP A 55 -2.98 2.88 8.70
CA ASP A 55 -2.80 1.63 7.98
C ASP A 55 -4.02 0.70 8.16
N CYS A 56 -4.23 -0.16 7.16
CA CYS A 56 -5.36 -1.07 7.08
C CYS A 56 -5.44 -1.97 8.32
N VAL A 57 -6.47 -1.74 9.14
CA VAL A 57 -6.69 -2.45 10.43
C VAL A 57 -6.97 -3.95 10.24
N ALA A 58 -7.37 -4.36 9.03
CA ALA A 58 -7.58 -5.78 8.72
C ALA A 58 -6.27 -6.58 8.69
N GLU A 59 -5.14 -5.92 8.40
CA GLU A 59 -3.85 -6.57 8.22
C GLU A 59 -2.77 -6.00 9.17
N SER A 60 -3.04 -4.81 9.73
CA SER A 60 -2.15 -4.08 10.62
C SER A 60 -2.74 -3.81 11.99
N ARG A 61 -1.87 -3.62 12.98
CA ARG A 61 -2.27 -3.12 14.29
C ARG A 61 -2.88 -1.72 14.12
N PRO A 62 -3.94 -1.39 14.87
CA PRO A 62 -4.60 -0.09 14.81
C PRO A 62 -3.66 1.10 15.08
N GLY A 63 -3.99 2.26 14.48
CA GLY A 63 -3.39 3.55 14.84
C GLY A 63 -1.98 3.81 14.29
N VAL A 64 -1.52 3.00 13.33
CA VAL A 64 -0.19 3.14 12.71
C VAL A 64 -0.30 3.85 11.38
N THR A 65 0.70 4.66 11.02
CA THR A 65 0.88 5.15 9.65
C THR A 65 2.26 4.73 9.16
N SER A 66 2.29 4.17 7.95
CA SER A 66 3.53 3.82 7.27
C SER A 66 3.90 4.88 6.22
N THR A 67 5.19 5.15 6.08
CA THR A 67 5.73 5.93 4.95
C THR A 67 5.48 5.16 3.66
N VAL A 68 4.93 5.80 2.63
CA VAL A 68 4.62 5.15 1.35
C VAL A 68 5.84 5.17 0.44
N LEU A 69 6.13 4.02 -0.19
CA LEU A 69 7.20 3.86 -1.16
C LEU A 69 6.65 3.75 -2.59
N GLU A 70 7.42 4.25 -3.55
CA GLU A 70 7.29 3.91 -4.96
C GLU A 70 7.78 2.48 -5.22
N PRO A 71 7.33 1.80 -6.30
CA PRO A 71 7.72 0.40 -6.57
C PRO A 71 9.22 0.14 -6.61
N TRP A 72 9.97 1.01 -7.26
CA TRP A 72 11.44 0.92 -7.32
C TRP A 72 12.10 1.20 -5.96
N GLN A 73 11.52 2.07 -5.13
CA GLN A 73 12.04 2.31 -3.77
C GLN A 73 11.80 1.09 -2.89
N ALA A 74 10.63 0.45 -3.03
CA ALA A 74 10.27 -0.75 -2.30
C ALA A 74 11.17 -1.94 -2.63
N GLU A 75 11.56 -2.09 -3.90
CA GLU A 75 12.53 -3.12 -4.29
C GLU A 75 13.92 -2.86 -3.68
N ARG A 76 14.47 -1.64 -3.78
CA ARG A 76 15.78 -1.33 -3.18
C ARG A 76 15.78 -1.42 -1.66
N TYR A 77 14.65 -1.06 -1.04
CA TYR A 77 14.43 -1.24 0.38
C TYR A 77 14.43 -2.73 0.75
N ALA A 78 13.78 -3.57 -0.04
CA ALA A 78 13.78 -5.02 0.15
C ALA A 78 15.18 -5.62 -0.06
N GLU A 79 15.90 -5.22 -1.11
CA GLU A 79 17.26 -5.67 -1.40
C GLU A 79 18.19 -5.49 -0.19
N GLU A 80 18.23 -4.28 0.37
CA GLU A 80 19.08 -3.98 1.52
C GLU A 80 18.70 -4.79 2.76
N LEU A 81 17.40 -4.92 3.04
CA LEU A 81 16.94 -5.66 4.21
C LEU A 81 17.15 -7.16 4.09
N ILE A 82 16.93 -7.74 2.90
CA ILE A 82 17.21 -9.15 2.61
C ILE A 82 18.71 -9.42 2.76
N ALA A 83 19.57 -8.53 2.25
CA ALA A 83 21.01 -8.66 2.40
C ALA A 83 21.47 -8.57 3.88
N SER A 84 20.76 -7.79 4.70
CA SER A 84 21.08 -7.61 6.12
C SER A 84 20.55 -8.71 7.05
N ASP A 85 19.50 -9.43 6.65
CA ASP A 85 18.86 -10.48 7.45
C ASP A 85 18.66 -11.76 6.60
N PRO A 86 19.58 -12.74 6.69
CA PRO A 86 19.44 -14.02 5.99
C PRO A 86 18.22 -14.84 6.37
N SER A 87 17.54 -14.52 7.49
CA SER A 87 16.30 -15.17 7.89
C SER A 87 15.05 -14.56 7.21
N MET A 88 15.24 -13.51 6.41
CA MET A 88 14.19 -12.88 5.61
C MET A 88 13.78 -13.80 4.46
N THR A 89 12.66 -14.51 4.66
CA THR A 89 12.17 -15.50 3.69
C THR A 89 10.89 -15.08 3.00
N VAL A 90 10.25 -14.01 3.49
CA VAL A 90 8.96 -13.52 2.98
C VAL A 90 9.00 -12.02 2.78
N VAL A 91 8.56 -11.57 1.61
CA VAL A 91 8.28 -10.16 1.34
C VAL A 91 6.83 -10.02 0.88
N GLY A 92 6.12 -9.02 1.40
CA GLY A 92 4.73 -8.84 1.01
C GLY A 92 4.19 -7.42 1.09
N ILE A 93 3.01 -7.24 0.52
CA ILE A 93 2.29 -5.96 0.50
C ILE A 93 1.03 -6.11 1.34
N ALA A 94 0.91 -5.28 2.39
CA ALA A 94 -0.20 -5.35 3.34
C ALA A 94 -0.91 -4.00 3.60
N GLY A 95 -0.51 -2.93 2.90
CA GLY A 95 -1.12 -1.61 3.08
C GLY A 95 -0.22 -0.46 2.62
N PRO A 96 -0.49 0.80 3.06
CA PRO A 96 -1.46 1.20 4.09
C PRO A 96 -2.97 1.00 3.80
N GLY A 97 -3.36 0.96 2.54
CA GLY A 97 -4.72 0.70 2.07
C GLY A 97 -4.93 -0.74 1.62
N ASP A 98 -5.42 -0.94 0.40
CA ASP A 98 -5.59 -2.26 -0.22
C ASP A 98 -4.63 -2.44 -1.39
N ALA A 99 -3.90 -3.55 -1.43
CA ALA A 99 -2.91 -3.83 -2.47
C ALA A 99 -3.51 -3.75 -3.89
N LEU A 100 -4.72 -4.29 -4.08
CA LEU A 100 -5.34 -4.38 -5.40
C LEU A 100 -6.13 -3.13 -5.79
N ALA A 101 -6.49 -2.27 -4.83
CA ALA A 101 -6.86 -0.88 -5.12
C ALA A 101 -5.68 -0.06 -5.67
N ASN A 102 -4.44 -0.55 -5.51
CA ASN A 102 -3.19 0.00 -6.04
C ASN A 102 -2.50 -1.04 -6.94
N ALA A 103 -3.27 -1.78 -7.76
CA ALA A 103 -2.79 -2.94 -8.49
C ALA A 103 -1.55 -2.66 -9.35
N ALA A 104 -1.48 -1.51 -10.04
CA ALA A 104 -0.33 -1.14 -10.86
C ALA A 104 0.97 -1.10 -10.04
N ALA A 105 1.00 -0.28 -8.97
CA ALA A 105 2.16 -0.16 -8.10
C ALA A 105 2.49 -1.47 -7.38
N SER A 106 1.47 -2.21 -6.92
CA SER A 106 1.68 -3.47 -6.21
C SER A 106 2.26 -4.56 -7.11
N LEU A 107 1.72 -4.74 -8.32
CA LEU A 107 2.21 -5.73 -9.28
C LEU A 107 3.60 -5.38 -9.80
N GLU A 108 3.88 -4.10 -10.05
CA GLU A 108 5.23 -3.64 -10.41
C GLU A 108 6.24 -3.97 -9.30
N THR A 109 5.91 -3.64 -8.05
CA THR A 109 6.76 -3.93 -6.88
C THR A 109 7.04 -5.43 -6.76
N LEU A 110 6.01 -6.27 -6.86
CA LEU A 110 6.14 -7.72 -6.75
C LEU A 110 6.99 -8.29 -7.89
N THR A 111 6.79 -7.81 -9.12
CA THR A 111 7.55 -8.26 -10.30
C THR A 111 9.03 -7.91 -10.15
N LEU A 112 9.35 -6.70 -9.69
CA LEU A 112 10.73 -6.25 -9.45
C LEU A 112 11.41 -7.12 -8.38
N ILE A 113 10.74 -7.34 -7.23
CA ILE A 113 11.29 -8.16 -6.15
C ILE A 113 11.43 -9.61 -6.60
N HIS A 114 10.48 -10.17 -7.36
CA HIS A 114 10.57 -11.54 -7.86
C HIS A 114 11.77 -11.73 -8.79
N ALA A 115 12.01 -10.77 -9.68
CA ALA A 115 13.12 -10.81 -10.63
C ALA A 115 14.49 -10.76 -9.93
N ASN A 116 14.63 -9.90 -8.91
CA ASN A 116 15.92 -9.67 -8.23
C ASN A 116 16.16 -10.61 -7.04
N HIS A 117 15.08 -11.13 -6.44
CA HIS A 117 15.12 -11.98 -5.25
C HIS A 117 14.20 -13.21 -5.40
N PRO A 118 14.42 -14.10 -6.37
CA PRO A 118 13.52 -15.23 -6.66
C PRO A 118 13.42 -16.26 -5.51
N THR A 119 14.32 -16.21 -4.53
CA THR A 119 14.35 -17.12 -3.39
C THR A 119 13.41 -16.72 -2.25
N VAL A 120 12.93 -15.46 -2.21
CA VAL A 120 11.96 -15.03 -1.19
C VAL A 120 10.54 -15.35 -1.64
N ALA A 121 9.72 -15.83 -0.71
CA ALA A 121 8.30 -16.05 -0.98
C ALA A 121 7.57 -14.71 -0.99
N LEU A 122 6.81 -14.46 -2.06
CA LEU A 122 5.99 -13.26 -2.17
C LEU A 122 4.58 -13.48 -1.64
N CYS A 123 4.08 -12.51 -0.88
CA CYS A 123 2.71 -12.52 -0.38
C CYS A 123 1.97 -11.18 -0.51
N VAL A 124 0.65 -11.24 -0.62
CA VAL A 124 -0.22 -10.05 -0.72
C VAL A 124 -1.40 -10.18 0.23
N ALA A 125 -1.79 -9.09 0.87
CA ALA A 125 -3.05 -9.00 1.59
C ALA A 125 -4.02 -8.05 0.89
N THR A 126 -5.29 -8.46 0.81
CA THR A 126 -6.33 -7.69 0.13
C THR A 126 -7.71 -7.89 0.75
N ASN A 127 -8.58 -6.89 0.61
CA ASN A 127 -10.00 -7.04 0.86
C ASN A 127 -10.73 -7.89 -0.20
N GLY A 128 -10.10 -8.17 -1.35
CA GLY A 128 -10.61 -9.09 -2.35
C GLY A 128 -11.57 -8.52 -3.40
N LEU A 129 -11.95 -7.23 -3.33
CA LEU A 129 -12.88 -6.62 -4.30
C LEU A 129 -12.34 -6.65 -5.73
N ALA A 130 -11.06 -6.34 -5.90
CA ALA A 130 -10.39 -6.29 -7.21
C ALA A 130 -9.62 -7.59 -7.53
N LEU A 131 -9.83 -8.64 -6.72
CA LEU A 131 -9.09 -9.90 -6.87
C LEU A 131 -9.43 -10.66 -8.16
N PRO A 132 -10.69 -10.73 -8.63
CA PRO A 132 -11.01 -11.39 -9.89
C PRO A 132 -10.26 -10.87 -11.11
N GLN A 133 -9.92 -9.58 -11.12
CA GLN A 133 -9.23 -8.89 -12.22
C GLN A 133 -7.72 -9.10 -12.19
N HIS A 134 -7.16 -9.42 -11.02
CA HIS A 134 -5.71 -9.43 -10.81
C HIS A 134 -5.15 -10.78 -10.34
N ALA A 135 -5.99 -11.79 -10.11
CA ALA A 135 -5.56 -13.12 -9.64
C ALA A 135 -4.50 -13.75 -10.55
N ASP A 136 -4.69 -13.68 -11.87
CA ASP A 136 -3.72 -14.22 -12.85
C ASP A 136 -2.40 -13.45 -12.79
N ALA A 137 -2.46 -12.11 -12.79
CA ALA A 137 -1.28 -11.26 -12.73
C ALA A 137 -0.48 -11.44 -11.43
N LEU A 138 -1.16 -11.67 -10.30
CA LEU A 138 -0.49 -12.01 -9.03
C LEU A 138 0.28 -13.33 -9.15
N ALA A 139 -0.34 -14.37 -9.70
CA ALA A 139 0.30 -15.66 -9.90
C ALA A 139 1.48 -15.55 -10.87
N ASP A 140 1.32 -14.81 -11.97
CA ASP A 140 2.38 -14.56 -12.96
C ASP A 140 3.56 -13.75 -12.38
N ALA A 141 3.29 -12.85 -11.43
CA ALA A 141 4.32 -12.12 -10.68
C ALA A 141 5.02 -12.95 -9.59
N GLY A 142 4.75 -14.26 -9.50
CA GLY A 142 5.39 -15.15 -8.54
C GLY A 142 4.79 -15.09 -7.12
N VAL A 143 3.61 -14.50 -6.95
CA VAL A 143 2.93 -14.48 -5.64
C VAL A 143 2.53 -15.90 -5.26
N SER A 144 3.05 -16.34 -4.12
CA SER A 144 2.85 -17.70 -3.62
C SER A 144 1.70 -17.79 -2.60
N HIS A 145 1.46 -16.71 -1.86
CA HIS A 145 0.49 -16.66 -0.78
C HIS A 145 -0.35 -15.38 -0.87
N VAL A 146 -1.67 -15.50 -0.74
CA VAL A 146 -2.57 -14.35 -0.65
C VAL A 146 -3.43 -14.47 0.60
N THR A 147 -3.55 -13.36 1.32
CA THR A 147 -4.50 -13.19 2.41
C THR A 147 -5.70 -12.40 1.92
N VAL A 148 -6.91 -12.95 2.07
CA VAL A 148 -8.16 -12.27 1.74
C VAL A 148 -8.94 -11.99 3.02
N THR A 149 -9.28 -10.73 3.27
CA THR A 149 -10.14 -10.37 4.42
C THR A 149 -11.61 -10.60 4.06
N VAL A 150 -12.23 -11.64 4.63
CA VAL A 150 -13.65 -11.97 4.45
C VAL A 150 -14.35 -11.86 5.80
N ASN A 151 -15.20 -10.84 5.97
CA ASN A 151 -15.92 -10.61 7.23
C ASN A 151 -17.37 -11.10 7.22
N ALA A 152 -17.92 -11.39 6.04
CA ALA A 152 -19.25 -11.98 5.90
C ALA A 152 -19.42 -12.66 4.53
N VAL A 153 -20.12 -13.79 4.52
CA VAL A 153 -20.59 -14.47 3.29
C VAL A 153 -22.10 -14.34 3.10
N ASP A 154 -22.78 -13.74 4.08
CA ASP A 154 -24.20 -13.36 4.02
C ASP A 154 -24.27 -11.83 3.86
N PRO A 155 -24.84 -11.31 2.76
CA PRO A 155 -25.01 -9.88 2.55
C PRO A 155 -25.82 -9.15 3.64
N ASP A 156 -26.73 -9.86 4.32
CA ASP A 156 -27.55 -9.27 5.39
C ASP A 156 -26.77 -9.04 6.69
N ILE A 157 -25.67 -9.77 6.89
CA ILE A 157 -24.67 -9.48 7.92
C ILE A 157 -23.65 -8.47 7.38
N GLY A 158 -23.15 -8.68 6.16
CA GLY A 158 -22.12 -7.85 5.54
C GLY A 158 -22.49 -6.38 5.41
N LYS A 159 -23.78 -6.05 5.22
CA LYS A 159 -24.24 -4.65 5.11
C LYS A 159 -23.89 -3.77 6.31
N TRP A 160 -23.68 -4.36 7.47
CA TRP A 160 -23.31 -3.64 8.69
C TRP A 160 -21.80 -3.45 8.82
N LEU A 161 -20.98 -4.23 8.12
CA LEU A 161 -19.52 -4.19 8.24
C LEU A 161 -18.88 -3.14 7.33
N TYR A 162 -19.57 -2.73 6.27
CA TYR A 162 -19.03 -1.85 5.23
C TYR A 162 -19.92 -0.62 5.02
N ALA A 163 -19.36 0.58 5.22
CA ALA A 163 -20.04 1.84 4.92
C ALA A 163 -20.32 1.97 3.42
N TRP A 164 -19.35 1.58 2.59
CA TRP A 164 -19.45 1.59 1.14
C TRP A 164 -18.41 0.70 0.46
N VAL A 165 -18.71 0.29 -0.77
CA VAL A 165 -17.81 -0.44 -1.70
C VAL A 165 -17.80 0.32 -3.02
N ARG A 166 -16.61 0.60 -3.58
CA ARG A 166 -16.46 1.34 -4.83
C ARG A 166 -15.88 0.45 -5.93
N ASP A 167 -16.71 0.17 -6.93
CA ASP A 167 -16.32 -0.56 -8.15
C ASP A 167 -16.25 0.41 -9.33
N GLY A 168 -15.04 0.75 -9.75
CA GLY A 168 -14.79 1.81 -10.72
C GLY A 168 -15.38 3.16 -10.25
N LYS A 169 -16.35 3.67 -11.01
CA LYS A 169 -17.05 4.93 -10.71
C LYS A 169 -18.30 4.73 -9.82
N ASN A 170 -18.73 3.49 -9.62
CA ASN A 170 -19.95 3.17 -8.90
C ASN A 170 -19.67 2.96 -7.42
N VAL A 171 -20.40 3.65 -6.55
CA VAL A 171 -20.32 3.48 -5.09
C VAL A 171 -21.61 2.83 -4.60
N LEU A 172 -21.47 1.62 -4.05
CA LEU A 172 -22.58 0.86 -3.46
C LEU A 172 -22.55 0.98 -1.94
N ARG A 173 -23.72 0.81 -1.32
CA ARG A 173 -23.91 0.79 0.14
C ARG A 173 -24.88 -0.30 0.57
N GLY A 174 -24.87 -0.61 1.86
CA GLY A 174 -25.79 -1.58 2.47
C GLY A 174 -25.65 -2.98 1.86
N ARG A 175 -26.77 -3.69 1.70
CA ARG A 175 -26.79 -5.08 1.23
C ARG A 175 -26.16 -5.26 -0.15
N ALA A 176 -26.40 -4.34 -1.09
CA ALA A 176 -25.84 -4.40 -2.43
C ALA A 176 -24.30 -4.31 -2.43
N ALA A 177 -23.72 -3.51 -1.53
CA ALA A 177 -22.27 -3.42 -1.38
C ALA A 177 -21.67 -4.73 -0.85
N ALA A 178 -22.31 -5.32 0.18
CA ALA A 178 -21.87 -6.58 0.77
C ALA A 178 -22.00 -7.75 -0.20
N GLU A 179 -23.08 -7.79 -0.99
CA GLU A 179 -23.33 -8.79 -2.01
C GLU A 179 -22.25 -8.76 -3.11
N LEU A 180 -21.97 -7.58 -3.66
CA LEU A 180 -20.92 -7.41 -4.65
C LEU A 180 -19.55 -7.82 -4.09
N LEU A 181 -19.21 -7.37 -2.88
CA LEU A 181 -17.90 -7.68 -2.29
C LEU A 181 -17.72 -9.19 -2.14
N TRP A 182 -18.72 -9.90 -1.63
CA TRP A 182 -18.65 -11.36 -1.49
C TRP A 182 -18.64 -12.08 -2.85
N GLU A 183 -19.37 -11.59 -3.85
CA GLU A 183 -19.27 -12.07 -5.24
C GLU A 183 -17.82 -12.00 -5.76
N ARG A 184 -17.17 -10.84 -5.64
CA ARG A 184 -15.79 -10.67 -6.11
C ARG A 184 -14.79 -11.49 -5.30
N GLN A 185 -14.93 -11.51 -3.98
CA GLN A 185 -14.06 -12.29 -3.10
C GLN A 185 -14.12 -13.78 -3.45
N ARG A 186 -15.31 -14.37 -3.61
CA ARG A 186 -15.44 -15.80 -3.89
C ARG A 186 -14.86 -16.18 -5.25
N GLU A 187 -15.10 -15.36 -6.27
CA GLU A 187 -14.53 -15.56 -7.61
C GLU A 187 -13.01 -15.45 -7.59
N GLY A 188 -12.48 -14.43 -6.91
CA GLY A 188 -11.04 -14.19 -6.79
C GLY A 188 -10.31 -15.30 -6.04
N ILE A 189 -10.89 -15.79 -4.93
CA ILE A 189 -10.33 -16.92 -4.16
C ILE A 189 -10.26 -18.17 -5.05
N ALA A 190 -11.34 -18.50 -5.75
CA ALA A 190 -11.38 -19.67 -6.64
C ALA A 190 -10.33 -19.56 -7.76
N LYS A 191 -10.14 -18.38 -8.35
CA LYS A 191 -9.12 -18.12 -9.37
C LYS A 191 -7.70 -18.31 -8.83
N LEU A 192 -7.38 -17.76 -7.66
CA LEU A 192 -6.08 -17.93 -7.02
C LEU A 192 -5.76 -19.41 -6.76
N VAL A 193 -6.72 -20.15 -6.19
CA VAL A 193 -6.57 -21.58 -5.91
C VAL A 193 -6.36 -22.37 -7.19
N ALA A 194 -7.10 -22.07 -8.26
CA ALA A 194 -6.92 -22.69 -9.57
C ALA A 194 -5.51 -22.45 -10.17
N ARG A 195 -4.89 -21.33 -9.82
CA ARG A 195 -3.49 -21.00 -10.20
C ARG A 195 -2.45 -21.56 -9.22
N GLY A 196 -2.86 -22.30 -8.18
CA GLY A 196 -1.97 -22.93 -7.21
C GLY A 196 -1.37 -21.96 -6.18
N VAL A 197 -2.01 -20.81 -5.97
CA VAL A 197 -1.69 -19.83 -4.93
C VAL A 197 -2.36 -20.24 -3.62
N VAL A 198 -1.62 -20.19 -2.51
CA VAL A 198 -2.14 -20.55 -1.18
C VAL A 198 -2.95 -19.39 -0.62
N VAL A 199 -4.22 -19.65 -0.25
CA VAL A 199 -5.12 -18.60 0.25
C VAL A 199 -5.37 -18.74 1.75
N LYS A 200 -5.05 -17.68 2.50
CA LYS A 200 -5.44 -17.47 3.90
C LYS A 200 -6.63 -16.54 4.00
N ILE A 201 -7.55 -16.84 4.90
CA ILE A 201 -8.66 -15.94 5.22
C ILE A 201 -8.37 -15.19 6.51
N ASN A 202 -8.60 -13.88 6.50
CA ASN A 202 -8.68 -13.07 7.71
C ASN A 202 -10.14 -12.68 7.95
N THR A 203 -10.59 -12.74 9.21
CA THR A 203 -11.92 -12.26 9.60
C THR A 203 -11.80 -11.40 10.85
N ILE A 204 -12.28 -10.17 10.78
CA ILE A 204 -12.48 -9.31 11.94
C ILE A 204 -13.80 -9.72 12.59
N VAL A 205 -13.71 -10.27 13.80
CA VAL A 205 -14.83 -10.65 14.64
C VAL A 205 -15.35 -9.41 15.35
N VAL A 206 -16.55 -8.99 14.97
CA VAL A 206 -17.28 -7.86 15.53
C VAL A 206 -18.42 -8.41 16.40
N PRO A 207 -18.50 -8.04 17.69
CA PRO A 207 -19.56 -8.52 18.58
C PRO A 207 -20.94 -8.20 18.01
N GLU A 208 -21.89 -9.10 18.23
CA GLU A 208 -23.30 -9.00 17.81
C GLU A 208 -23.57 -8.89 16.30
N ILE A 209 -22.54 -8.66 15.47
CA ILE A 209 -22.68 -8.52 14.01
C ILE A 209 -22.32 -9.82 13.31
N ASN A 210 -21.07 -10.30 13.44
CA ASN A 210 -20.59 -11.48 12.71
C ASN A 210 -19.92 -12.53 13.61
N SER A 211 -19.94 -12.36 14.94
CA SER A 211 -19.33 -13.32 15.88
C SER A 211 -19.88 -14.74 15.73
N GLY A 212 -21.20 -14.87 15.53
CA GLY A 212 -21.87 -16.14 15.22
C GLY A 212 -21.68 -16.65 13.78
N HIS A 213 -21.12 -15.83 12.88
CA HIS A 213 -21.02 -16.12 11.44
C HIS A 213 -19.68 -16.76 11.01
N THR A 214 -18.73 -16.84 11.92
CA THR A 214 -17.34 -17.25 11.62
C THR A 214 -17.23 -18.68 11.09
N GLY A 215 -18.08 -19.60 11.54
CA GLY A 215 -18.17 -20.96 11.02
C GLY A 215 -18.63 -21.01 9.55
N GLU A 216 -19.65 -20.23 9.20
CA GLU A 216 -20.18 -20.15 7.82
C GLU A 216 -19.17 -19.53 6.86
N ILE A 217 -18.45 -18.48 7.30
CA ILE A 217 -17.34 -17.89 6.56
C ILE A 217 -16.27 -18.95 6.29
N ALA A 218 -15.87 -19.70 7.33
CA ALA A 218 -14.85 -20.74 7.19
C ALA A 218 -15.29 -21.87 6.25
N ALA A 219 -16.52 -22.34 6.37
CA ALA A 219 -17.10 -23.36 5.50
C ALA A 219 -17.11 -22.93 4.04
N ALA A 220 -17.62 -21.72 3.76
CA ALA A 220 -17.68 -21.17 2.41
C ALA A 220 -16.29 -20.99 1.80
N CYS A 221 -15.33 -20.46 2.56
CA CYS A 221 -13.97 -20.28 2.05
C CYS A 221 -13.22 -21.60 1.89
N LYS A 222 -13.48 -22.60 2.75
CA LYS A 222 -12.93 -23.96 2.59
C LYS A 222 -13.40 -24.60 1.29
N ALA A 223 -14.68 -24.44 0.94
CA ALA A 223 -15.25 -24.95 -0.30
C ALA A 223 -14.59 -24.34 -1.55
N LEU A 224 -14.03 -23.14 -1.43
CA LEU A 224 -13.28 -22.46 -2.49
C LEU A 224 -11.77 -22.84 -2.51
N GLY A 225 -11.29 -23.59 -1.51
CA GLY A 225 -9.91 -24.06 -1.44
C GLY A 225 -8.97 -23.26 -0.54
N ALA A 226 -9.49 -22.38 0.33
CA ALA A 226 -8.66 -21.75 1.37
C ALA A 226 -8.04 -22.81 2.31
N THR A 227 -6.85 -22.51 2.84
CA THR A 227 -6.04 -23.48 3.61
C THR A 227 -5.97 -23.18 5.10
N ILE A 228 -6.05 -21.90 5.48
CA ILE A 228 -5.97 -21.44 6.87
C ILE A 228 -6.86 -20.21 7.08
N HIS A 229 -7.36 -20.05 8.31
CA HIS A 229 -8.23 -18.95 8.69
C HIS A 229 -7.73 -18.29 9.98
N ASN A 230 -7.85 -16.97 10.05
CA ASN A 230 -7.38 -16.16 11.16
C ASN A 230 -8.51 -15.24 11.63
N CYS A 231 -9.22 -15.69 12.67
CA CYS A 231 -10.21 -14.88 13.38
C CYS A 231 -9.54 -13.93 14.37
N MET A 232 -9.64 -12.62 14.09
CA MET A 232 -9.06 -11.54 14.86
C MET A 232 -10.16 -10.70 15.52
N ALA A 233 -9.99 -10.31 16.77
CA ALA A 233 -10.94 -9.46 17.46
C ALA A 233 -11.02 -8.06 16.82
N LEU A 234 -12.21 -7.48 16.72
CA LEU A 234 -12.34 -6.03 16.55
C LEU A 234 -11.50 -5.32 17.60
N VAL A 235 -10.72 -4.34 17.17
CA VAL A 235 -10.13 -3.34 18.07
C VAL A 235 -10.65 -1.98 17.61
N PRO A 236 -11.45 -1.30 18.45
CA PRO A 236 -12.02 0.00 18.13
C PRO A 236 -10.93 1.02 17.81
N VAL A 237 -11.17 1.82 16.77
CA VAL A 237 -10.24 2.84 16.31
C VAL A 237 -10.95 4.18 16.37
N ALA A 238 -10.33 5.16 17.04
CA ALA A 238 -10.87 6.51 17.12
C ALA A 238 -11.18 7.07 15.72
N GLY A 239 -12.39 7.61 15.56
CA GLY A 239 -12.88 8.17 14.29
C GLY A 239 -13.37 7.15 13.27
N ALA A 240 -13.37 5.84 13.57
CA ALA A 240 -14.11 4.84 12.80
C ALA A 240 -15.59 4.80 13.26
N GLU A 241 -16.48 4.27 12.42
CA GLU A 241 -17.90 4.09 12.76
C GLU A 241 -18.08 3.17 13.99
N PHE A 242 -17.21 2.17 14.12
CA PHE A 242 -17.21 1.22 15.24
C PHE A 242 -16.29 1.64 16.39
N ALA A 243 -15.96 2.94 16.52
CA ALA A 243 -15.08 3.43 17.59
C ALA A 243 -15.63 3.18 19.00
N ASP A 244 -16.95 3.15 19.16
CA ASP A 244 -17.62 2.99 20.45
C ASP A 244 -18.12 1.56 20.73
N LEU A 245 -17.89 0.62 19.80
CA LEU A 245 -18.20 -0.78 20.04
C LEU A 245 -17.16 -1.39 21.00
N PRO A 246 -17.55 -2.33 21.88
CA PRO A 246 -16.59 -3.03 22.72
C PRO A 246 -15.73 -3.99 21.89
N GLU A 247 -14.52 -4.27 22.38
CA GLU A 247 -13.76 -5.43 21.90
C GLU A 247 -14.50 -6.72 22.28
N PRO A 248 -14.52 -7.74 21.40
CA PRO A 248 -15.02 -9.06 21.76
C PRO A 248 -14.26 -9.61 22.96
N SER A 249 -15.00 -10.19 23.90
CA SER A 249 -14.44 -10.88 25.05
C SER A 249 -13.61 -12.10 24.63
N ALA A 250 -12.74 -12.57 25.54
CA ALA A 250 -11.95 -13.77 25.30
C ALA A 250 -12.83 -15.01 25.04
N GLU A 251 -14.00 -15.10 25.68
CA GLU A 251 -14.96 -16.19 25.51
C GLU A 251 -15.64 -16.14 24.13
N GLU A 252 -16.05 -14.95 23.67
CA GLU A 252 -16.58 -14.77 22.33
C GLU A 252 -15.55 -15.11 21.26
N MET A 253 -14.30 -14.68 21.44
CA MET A 253 -13.22 -15.02 20.52
C MET A 253 -12.91 -16.52 20.51
N ALA A 254 -12.93 -17.20 21.66
CA ALA A 254 -12.76 -18.64 21.73
C ALA A 254 -13.89 -19.37 21.00
N THR A 255 -15.13 -18.93 21.19
CA THR A 255 -16.31 -19.48 20.51
C THR A 255 -16.23 -19.30 18.99
N ALA A 256 -15.92 -18.09 18.53
CA ALA A 256 -15.79 -17.77 17.12
C ALA A 256 -14.67 -18.57 16.43
N ARG A 257 -13.50 -18.70 17.09
CA ARG A 257 -12.39 -19.53 16.60
C ARG A 257 -12.76 -21.01 16.58
N ALA A 258 -13.45 -21.51 17.59
CA ALA A 258 -13.91 -22.90 17.64
C ALA A 258 -14.90 -23.20 16.51
N ALA A 259 -15.84 -22.30 16.24
CA ALA A 259 -16.80 -22.44 15.14
C ALA A 259 -16.09 -22.49 13.77
N ALA A 260 -15.12 -21.60 13.55
CA ALA A 260 -14.32 -21.60 12.33
C ALA A 260 -13.40 -22.84 12.20
N ALA A 261 -12.83 -23.31 13.31
CA ALA A 261 -11.93 -24.46 13.39
C ALA A 261 -12.58 -25.78 12.94
N VAL A 262 -13.91 -25.86 12.94
CA VAL A 262 -14.65 -27.00 12.37
C VAL A 262 -14.34 -27.20 10.88
N HIS A 263 -14.04 -26.12 10.16
CA HIS A 263 -13.86 -26.14 8.71
C HIS A 263 -12.44 -25.80 8.25
N LEU A 264 -11.78 -24.83 8.91
CA LEU A 264 -10.43 -24.38 8.57
C LEU A 264 -9.53 -24.29 9.81
N PRO A 265 -8.28 -24.78 9.72
CA PRO A 265 -7.27 -24.56 10.76
C PRO A 265 -7.14 -23.08 11.12
N GLN A 266 -7.01 -22.80 12.42
CA GLN A 266 -6.90 -21.43 12.92
C GLN A 266 -5.45 -20.97 13.07
N MET A 267 -5.17 -19.74 12.69
CA MET A 267 -3.89 -19.07 12.98
C MET A 267 -3.89 -18.47 14.39
N GLU A 268 -3.23 -19.12 15.34
CA GLU A 268 -3.23 -18.68 16.75
C GLU A 268 -2.12 -17.66 17.10
N HIS A 269 -1.18 -17.41 16.19
CA HIS A 269 0.04 -16.65 16.45
C HIS A 269 0.10 -15.30 15.74
N CYS A 270 -1.03 -14.77 15.27
CA CYS A 270 -1.11 -13.47 14.64
C CYS A 270 -0.78 -12.34 15.64
N ALA A 271 0.13 -11.45 15.26
CA ALA A 271 0.50 -10.26 16.04
C ALA A 271 0.00 -8.94 15.42
N ARG A 272 -0.87 -8.98 14.39
CA ARG A 272 -1.39 -7.81 13.65
C ARG A 272 -0.25 -6.89 13.17
N CYS A 273 0.61 -7.43 12.32
CA CYS A 273 1.84 -6.77 11.87
C CYS A 273 1.58 -5.45 11.14
N ARG A 274 2.39 -4.40 11.36
CA ARG A 274 2.27 -3.13 10.58
C ARG A 274 2.48 -3.35 9.07
N ALA A 275 1.98 -2.42 8.26
CA ALA A 275 2.13 -2.43 6.79
C ALA A 275 3.57 -2.18 6.31
N ASP A 276 4.46 -1.73 7.19
CA ASP A 276 5.88 -1.50 6.96
C ASP A 276 6.79 -2.41 7.80
N ALA A 277 6.23 -3.42 8.47
CA ALA A 277 7.01 -4.09 9.50
C ALA A 277 8.04 -5.10 8.97
N VAL A 278 9.14 -5.18 9.70
CA VAL A 278 10.37 -5.89 9.33
C VAL A 278 10.76 -6.84 10.46
N GLY A 279 11.12 -8.07 10.11
CA GLY A 279 11.59 -9.07 11.05
C GLY A 279 10.51 -10.07 11.46
N ARG A 280 10.73 -10.75 12.59
CA ARG A 280 9.86 -11.83 13.09
C ARG A 280 8.50 -11.31 13.56
N ILE A 281 7.50 -12.17 13.53
CA ILE A 281 6.16 -11.86 14.03
C ILE A 281 6.23 -11.57 15.53
N GLY A 282 5.63 -10.45 15.96
CA GLY A 282 5.62 -10.01 17.36
C GLY A 282 6.86 -9.20 17.79
N ALA A 283 7.92 -9.17 16.99
CA ALA A 283 9.06 -8.30 17.25
C ALA A 283 8.75 -6.85 16.80
N PRO A 284 9.04 -5.83 17.62
CA PRO A 284 8.91 -4.44 17.20
C PRO A 284 10.01 -4.07 16.19
N MET A 285 9.71 -3.11 15.31
CA MET A 285 10.75 -2.52 14.47
C MET A 285 11.72 -1.70 15.31
N GLY A 286 13.01 -1.84 15.02
CA GLY A 286 14.08 -1.04 15.62
C GLY A 286 14.31 0.30 14.89
N PRO A 287 14.99 1.28 15.53
CA PRO A 287 15.29 2.57 14.93
C PRO A 287 16.02 2.48 13.58
N SER A 288 16.95 1.51 13.45
CA SER A 288 17.70 1.30 12.21
C SER A 288 16.80 0.97 11.02
N GLN A 289 15.75 0.17 11.22
CA GLN A 289 14.81 -0.21 10.16
C GLN A 289 13.97 0.98 9.70
N PHE A 290 13.59 1.87 10.63
CA PHE A 290 12.91 3.12 10.28
C PHE A 290 13.81 4.06 9.48
N THR A 291 15.08 4.23 9.90
CA THR A 291 16.03 5.05 9.16
C THR A 291 16.25 4.56 7.74
N VAL A 292 16.33 3.24 7.55
CA VAL A 292 16.45 2.65 6.20
C VAL A 292 15.20 2.95 5.36
N LEU A 293 13.99 2.78 5.93
CA LEU A 293 12.73 3.10 5.24
C LEU A 293 12.67 4.58 4.83
N GLU A 294 12.95 5.51 5.75
CA GLU A 294 12.93 6.95 5.49
C GLU A 294 13.96 7.37 4.43
N ARG A 295 15.15 6.76 4.46
CA ARG A 295 16.18 7.01 3.45
C ARG A 295 15.73 6.59 2.06
N HIS A 296 15.15 5.39 1.90
CA HIS A 296 14.66 4.94 0.60
C HIS A 296 13.46 5.76 0.12
N ALA A 297 12.54 6.12 1.01
CA ALA A 297 11.41 6.99 0.70
C ALA A 297 11.82 8.39 0.21
N SER A 298 12.93 8.92 0.74
CA SER A 298 13.47 10.23 0.34
C SER A 298 14.39 10.18 -0.89
N THR A 299 14.72 8.98 -1.37
CA THR A 299 15.60 8.80 -2.54
C THR A 299 14.86 9.14 -3.82
N ALA A 300 15.53 9.85 -4.74
CA ALA A 300 14.97 10.15 -6.07
C ALA A 300 15.13 8.95 -7.02
N LYS A 301 14.22 8.83 -8.00
CA LYS A 301 14.25 7.73 -8.99
C LYS A 301 15.62 7.63 -9.68
N PRO A 302 16.21 6.43 -9.80
CA PRO A 302 17.46 6.22 -10.52
C PRO A 302 17.34 6.71 -11.97
N GLY A 303 18.43 7.24 -12.53
CA GLY A 303 18.44 7.84 -13.88
C GLY A 303 17.97 9.28 -13.93
N ARG A 304 17.45 9.84 -12.82
CA ARG A 304 17.06 11.25 -12.75
C ARG A 304 18.20 12.14 -12.26
N THR A 305 19.00 12.63 -13.19
CA THR A 305 20.22 13.42 -12.91
C THR A 305 19.98 14.92 -12.91
N LEU A 306 18.80 15.38 -13.34
CA LEU A 306 18.54 16.79 -13.57
C LEU A 306 17.57 17.41 -12.55
N VAL A 307 17.66 18.71 -12.32
CA VAL A 307 16.63 19.51 -11.64
C VAL A 307 16.09 20.52 -12.63
N ALA A 308 14.77 20.51 -12.82
CA ALA A 308 14.07 21.48 -13.65
C ALA A 308 13.68 22.71 -12.82
N VAL A 309 13.81 23.90 -13.41
CA VAL A 309 13.54 25.17 -12.74
C VAL A 309 12.68 26.05 -13.64
N ALA A 310 11.54 26.51 -13.12
CA ALA A 310 10.73 27.52 -13.75
C ALA A 310 11.24 28.92 -13.35
N SER A 311 11.90 29.58 -14.29
CA SER A 311 12.49 30.91 -14.09
C SER A 311 12.29 31.77 -15.33
N GLN A 312 12.09 33.08 -15.13
CA GLN A 312 12.06 34.05 -16.21
C GLN A 312 13.47 34.50 -16.63
N GLU A 313 14.38 34.65 -15.67
CA GLU A 313 15.73 35.21 -15.88
C GLU A 313 16.88 34.25 -15.57
N GLY A 314 16.58 33.03 -15.11
CA GLY A 314 17.55 32.00 -14.73
C GLY A 314 18.23 32.19 -13.38
N MET A 315 18.10 33.35 -12.74
CA MET A 315 18.69 33.63 -11.42
C MET A 315 17.75 33.27 -10.25
N PHE A 316 16.44 33.37 -10.46
CA PHE A 316 15.44 33.16 -9.41
C PHE A 316 14.38 32.13 -9.82
N VAL A 317 13.94 31.31 -8.87
CA VAL A 317 12.69 30.56 -9.01
C VAL A 317 11.54 31.53 -8.80
N ASN A 318 10.92 31.99 -9.89
CA ASN A 318 9.91 33.05 -9.86
C ASN A 318 8.71 32.81 -10.79
N ARG A 319 8.69 31.70 -11.53
CA ARG A 319 7.59 31.39 -12.46
C ARG A 319 6.62 30.34 -11.91
N HIS A 320 5.34 30.66 -12.05
CA HIS A 320 4.25 29.73 -11.81
C HIS A 320 4.23 28.70 -12.95
N LEU A 321 4.07 27.41 -12.64
CA LEU A 321 4.19 26.34 -13.64
C LEU A 321 3.23 26.50 -14.82
N GLY A 322 2.01 26.95 -14.54
CA GLY A 322 0.99 27.20 -15.55
C GLY A 322 1.36 28.25 -16.61
N GLU A 323 2.26 29.18 -16.27
CA GLU A 323 2.72 30.30 -17.09
C GLU A 323 4.17 30.14 -17.56
N ALA A 324 4.83 29.05 -17.17
CA ALA A 324 6.19 28.77 -17.59
C ALA A 324 6.17 28.19 -19.01
N ASP A 325 6.72 28.95 -19.95
CA ASP A 325 6.93 28.48 -21.34
C ASP A 325 8.20 27.62 -21.45
N GLU A 326 9.15 27.82 -20.54
CA GLU A 326 10.45 27.15 -20.54
C GLU A 326 10.84 26.68 -19.13
N LEU A 327 11.57 25.57 -19.09
CA LEU A 327 12.17 25.01 -17.88
C LEU A 327 13.67 24.86 -18.06
N LEU A 328 14.42 25.49 -17.17
CA LEU A 328 15.88 25.42 -17.14
C LEU A 328 16.32 24.15 -16.44
N LEU A 329 17.25 23.41 -17.03
CA LEU A 329 17.74 22.14 -16.49
C LEU A 329 19.11 22.31 -15.86
N TYR A 330 19.26 21.83 -14.63
CA TYR A 330 20.52 21.86 -13.89
C TYR A 330 21.02 20.45 -13.61
N ALA A 331 22.33 20.23 -13.76
CA ALA A 331 23.02 19.00 -13.40
C ALA A 331 24.13 19.26 -12.38
N GLU A 332 24.54 18.23 -11.65
CA GLU A 332 25.73 18.29 -10.79
C GLU A 332 27.01 18.25 -11.64
N ALA A 333 27.96 19.13 -11.35
CA ALA A 333 29.22 19.24 -12.10
C ALA A 333 30.28 18.23 -11.60
N GLU A 334 31.13 17.72 -12.50
CA GLU A 334 32.32 16.94 -12.17
C GLU A 334 33.36 17.84 -11.46
N GLY A 335 33.19 18.03 -10.15
CA GLY A 335 33.99 18.95 -9.33
C GLY A 335 33.23 19.63 -8.19
N GLY A 336 31.91 19.40 -8.09
CA GLY A 336 31.04 20.02 -7.11
C GLY A 336 30.38 21.30 -7.64
N GLY A 337 29.17 21.57 -7.17
CA GLY A 337 28.32 22.66 -7.68
C GLY A 337 27.36 22.18 -8.77
N PHE A 338 26.57 23.12 -9.30
CA PHE A 338 25.49 22.84 -10.24
C PHE A 338 25.58 23.75 -11.45
N LEU A 339 25.42 23.18 -12.64
CA LEU A 339 25.50 23.89 -13.92
C LEU A 339 24.18 23.76 -14.65
N GLN A 340 23.75 24.84 -15.31
CA GLN A 340 22.65 24.77 -16.25
C GLN A 340 23.12 24.01 -17.50
N VAL A 341 22.48 22.88 -17.80
CA VAL A 341 22.84 21.97 -18.90
C VAL A 341 21.88 22.03 -20.07
N GLY A 342 20.74 22.73 -19.93
CA GLY A 342 19.78 22.85 -21.02
C GLY A 342 18.52 23.63 -20.67
N ILE A 343 17.62 23.71 -21.65
CA ILE A 343 16.29 24.30 -21.54
C ILE A 343 15.32 23.35 -22.24
N ARG A 344 14.15 23.11 -21.63
CA ARG A 344 13.03 22.39 -22.26
C ARG A 344 11.83 23.32 -22.40
N GLN A 345 11.18 23.26 -23.55
CA GLN A 345 9.93 23.96 -23.80
C GLN A 345 8.79 23.24 -23.09
N ALA A 346 8.04 23.93 -22.25
CA ALA A 346 6.87 23.37 -21.60
C ALA A 346 5.75 23.14 -22.64
N PRO A 347 4.89 22.11 -22.46
CA PRO A 347 3.77 21.90 -23.36
C PRO A 347 2.80 23.09 -23.34
N GLU A 348 2.18 23.37 -24.50
CA GLU A 348 1.28 24.49 -24.71
C GLU A 348 0.11 24.52 -23.70
N PRO A 349 -0.28 25.70 -23.18
CA PRO A 349 -1.44 25.85 -22.32
C PRO A 349 -2.76 25.47 -23.02
N GLY A 350 -3.75 24.98 -22.26
CA GLY A 350 -5.14 24.80 -22.73
C GLY A 350 -5.63 23.37 -22.93
N ASN A 351 -4.75 22.36 -22.83
CA ASN A 351 -5.11 20.94 -23.00
C ASN A 351 -5.53 20.21 -21.69
N GLY A 352 -5.82 20.96 -20.62
CA GLY A 352 -6.21 20.40 -19.32
C GLY A 352 -5.19 19.40 -18.77
N ALA A 353 -5.67 18.26 -18.25
CA ALA A 353 -4.82 17.24 -17.63
C ALA A 353 -3.78 16.61 -18.59
N ALA A 354 -4.03 16.58 -19.90
CA ALA A 354 -3.10 15.98 -20.87
C ALA A 354 -1.73 16.72 -20.88
N ARG A 355 -1.76 18.05 -20.76
CA ARG A 355 -0.56 18.91 -20.67
C ARG A 355 0.40 18.42 -19.59
N TRP A 356 -0.14 17.98 -18.45
CA TRP A 356 0.66 17.58 -17.28
C TRP A 356 1.23 16.18 -17.40
N HIS A 357 0.59 15.30 -18.18
CA HIS A 357 1.16 14.01 -18.53
C HIS A 357 2.31 14.21 -19.52
N ASP A 358 2.12 15.02 -20.55
CA ASP A 358 3.20 15.36 -21.51
C ASP A 358 4.40 16.01 -20.80
N LEU A 359 4.13 16.89 -19.82
CA LEU A 359 5.17 17.51 -19.01
C LEU A 359 5.87 16.50 -18.08
N ALA A 360 5.13 15.52 -17.54
CA ALA A 360 5.70 14.45 -16.73
C ALA A 360 6.69 13.60 -17.54
N ASP A 361 6.31 13.25 -18.77
CA ASP A 361 7.16 12.51 -19.71
C ASP A 361 8.37 13.35 -20.13
N LEU A 362 8.15 14.64 -20.42
CA LEU A 362 9.22 15.58 -20.76
C LEU A 362 10.26 15.72 -19.64
N LEU A 363 9.88 15.51 -18.39
CA LEU A 363 10.74 15.66 -17.20
C LEU A 363 11.11 14.30 -16.57
N GLU A 364 11.07 13.22 -17.34
CA GLU A 364 11.27 11.86 -16.82
C GLU A 364 12.65 11.61 -16.20
N ASP A 365 13.67 12.39 -16.60
CA ASP A 365 15.05 12.37 -16.11
C ASP A 365 15.34 13.48 -15.06
N CYS A 366 14.31 14.25 -14.69
CA CYS A 366 14.42 15.30 -13.70
C CYS A 366 13.99 14.78 -12.33
N ARG A 367 14.87 14.86 -11.33
CA ARG A 367 14.59 14.40 -9.97
C ARG A 367 13.73 15.36 -9.16
N ALA A 368 13.69 16.62 -9.58
CA ALA A 368 12.88 17.65 -8.97
C ALA A 368 12.51 18.75 -9.95
N LEU A 369 11.42 19.44 -9.63
CA LEU A 369 10.94 20.64 -10.30
C LEU A 369 10.77 21.77 -9.27
N LEU A 370 11.44 22.89 -9.50
CA LEU A 370 11.33 24.11 -8.70
C LEU A 370 10.44 25.13 -9.40
N VAL A 371 9.35 25.55 -8.75
CA VAL A 371 8.36 26.51 -9.30
C VAL A 371 7.93 27.48 -8.22
N SER A 372 7.56 28.72 -8.58
CA SER A 372 7.01 29.67 -7.58
C SER A 372 5.57 29.35 -7.20
N GLY A 373 4.84 28.65 -8.06
CA GLY A 373 3.45 28.23 -7.84
C GLY A 373 3.02 27.08 -8.74
N ILE A 374 2.12 26.23 -8.23
CA ILE A 374 1.52 25.11 -8.96
C ILE A 374 0.11 24.82 -8.44
N GLY A 375 -0.82 24.49 -9.35
CA GLY A 375 -2.17 24.09 -8.99
C GLY A 375 -2.28 22.64 -8.46
N PRO A 376 -3.40 22.25 -7.82
CA PRO A 376 -3.57 20.92 -7.23
C PRO A 376 -3.49 19.77 -8.26
N SER A 377 -4.15 19.93 -9.41
CA SER A 377 -4.18 18.92 -10.48
C SER A 377 -2.79 18.62 -11.07
N PRO A 378 -2.02 19.61 -11.56
CA PRO A 378 -0.65 19.36 -12.04
C PRO A 378 0.26 18.79 -10.96
N GLN A 379 0.09 19.23 -9.71
CA GLN A 379 0.88 18.73 -8.59
C GLN A 379 0.65 17.23 -8.34
N GLU A 380 -0.59 16.76 -8.41
CA GLU A 380 -0.92 15.34 -8.27
C GLU A 380 -0.33 14.51 -9.43
N ILE A 381 -0.51 14.97 -10.68
CA ILE A 381 -0.05 14.25 -11.88
C ILE A 381 1.48 14.14 -11.90
N LEU A 382 2.20 15.24 -11.69
CA LEU A 382 3.67 15.24 -11.71
C LEU A 382 4.25 14.41 -10.55
N ARG A 383 3.65 14.46 -9.36
CA ARG A 383 4.10 13.62 -8.24
C ARG A 383 3.86 12.14 -8.51
N ALA A 384 2.76 11.79 -9.17
CA ALA A 384 2.47 10.42 -9.57
C ALA A 384 3.46 9.85 -10.61
N SER A 385 4.18 10.70 -11.35
CA SER A 385 5.29 10.28 -12.22
C SER A 385 6.63 10.13 -11.47
N GLY A 386 6.62 10.34 -10.14
CA GLY A 386 7.80 10.32 -9.26
C GLY A 386 8.60 11.64 -9.26
N LEU A 387 8.10 12.71 -9.88
CA LEU A 387 8.79 14.01 -9.91
C LEU A 387 8.54 14.76 -8.60
N ARG A 388 9.62 15.13 -7.89
CA ARG A 388 9.49 15.94 -6.66
C ARG A 388 9.27 17.40 -7.01
N VAL A 389 8.08 17.90 -6.74
CA VAL A 389 7.76 19.31 -7.01
C VAL A 389 7.88 20.14 -5.73
N PHE A 390 8.72 21.17 -5.78
CA PHE A 390 8.90 22.16 -4.71
C PHE A 390 8.31 23.50 -5.14
N GLU A 391 7.31 23.97 -4.39
CA GLU A 391 6.73 25.30 -4.53
C GLU A 391 7.51 26.28 -3.65
N THR A 392 8.40 27.07 -4.25
CA THR A 392 9.34 27.96 -3.55
C THR A 392 9.74 29.15 -4.42
N GLU A 393 10.16 30.24 -3.77
CA GLU A 393 10.80 31.38 -4.42
C GLU A 393 12.19 31.62 -3.82
N GLY A 394 13.15 32.07 -4.63
CA GLY A 394 14.51 32.36 -4.17
C GLY A 394 15.57 32.14 -5.26
N LEU A 395 16.83 32.31 -4.87
CA LEU A 395 17.97 32.13 -5.78
C LEU A 395 18.10 30.67 -6.21
N VAL A 396 18.30 30.45 -7.50
CA VAL A 396 18.47 29.10 -8.07
C VAL A 396 19.70 28.41 -7.47
N GLU A 397 20.79 29.15 -7.27
CA GLU A 397 22.04 28.66 -6.66
C GLU A 397 21.85 28.12 -5.23
N ASP A 398 20.87 28.62 -4.48
CA ASP A 398 20.56 28.15 -3.13
C ASP A 398 19.61 26.96 -3.11
N LEU A 399 18.73 26.88 -4.11
CA LEU A 399 17.60 25.95 -4.13
C LEU A 399 17.92 24.66 -4.90
N VAL A 400 18.66 24.74 -5.99
CA VAL A 400 19.09 23.59 -6.78
C VAL A 400 19.90 22.60 -5.93
N PRO A 401 20.93 23.00 -5.16
CA PRO A 401 21.65 22.08 -4.28
C PRO A 401 20.74 21.34 -3.30
N LYS A 402 19.76 22.05 -2.72
CA LYS A 402 18.80 21.47 -1.76
C LYS A 402 17.88 20.47 -2.45
N ALA A 403 17.45 20.76 -3.67
CA ALA A 403 16.66 19.86 -4.50
C ALA A 403 17.43 18.59 -4.85
N PHE A 404 18.75 18.69 -5.11
CA PHE A 404 19.63 17.54 -5.30
C PHE A 404 19.84 16.73 -4.00
N ALA A 405 20.07 17.41 -2.87
CA ALA A 405 20.27 16.77 -1.57
C ALA A 405 19.01 16.05 -1.02
N GLY A 406 17.82 16.43 -1.50
CA GLY A 406 16.55 15.80 -1.11
C GLY A 406 16.01 16.22 0.25
N GLY A 407 16.51 17.32 0.82
CA GLY A 407 15.98 17.91 2.06
C GLY A 407 14.70 18.71 1.84
N GLU A 408 14.07 19.15 2.95
CA GLU A 408 12.93 20.06 2.90
C GLU A 408 13.35 21.46 2.43
N ILE A 409 12.73 21.95 1.36
CA ILE A 409 12.84 23.34 0.92
C ILE A 409 11.66 24.11 1.53
N ARG A 410 11.94 24.94 2.55
CA ARG A 410 10.91 25.72 3.24
C ARG A 410 10.32 26.81 2.34
N ARG A 411 9.00 26.82 2.22
CA ARG A 411 8.22 27.88 1.58
C ARG A 411 8.40 29.21 2.32
N MET A 412 8.96 30.23 1.67
CA MET A 412 8.99 31.59 2.22
C MET A 412 7.69 32.34 1.85
N LYS A 413 6.70 32.31 2.77
CA LYS A 413 5.43 33.11 2.83
C LYS A 413 4.22 32.68 1.94
N LYS A 414 3.09 33.33 2.28
CA LYS A 414 1.66 32.91 2.31
C LYS A 414 1.12 32.12 1.09
N PRO A 415 0.11 31.23 1.30
CA PRO A 415 -0.54 30.51 0.21
C PRO A 415 -1.16 31.50 -0.78
N PHE A 416 -0.75 31.37 -2.04
CA PHE A 416 -1.38 32.06 -3.17
C PHE A 416 -2.81 31.52 -3.33
N LYS A 417 -3.81 32.41 -3.33
CA LYS A 417 -5.17 32.06 -3.73
C LYS A 417 -5.30 32.29 -5.23
N CYS A 418 -5.77 31.26 -5.94
CA CYS A 418 -6.13 31.39 -7.35
C CYS A 418 -7.08 32.59 -7.51
N GLY A 419 -6.63 33.64 -8.21
CA GLY A 419 -7.36 34.89 -8.42
C GLY A 419 -6.73 36.16 -7.82
N ASP A 420 -5.80 36.05 -6.87
CA ASP A 420 -5.09 37.23 -6.33
C ASP A 420 -3.80 37.49 -7.12
N GLY A 421 -3.84 38.40 -8.10
CA GLY A 421 -2.65 38.83 -8.86
C GLY A 421 -2.31 38.00 -10.10
N CYS A 422 -3.15 37.04 -10.47
CA CYS A 422 -3.04 36.34 -11.76
C CYS A 422 -3.64 37.24 -12.86
N GLY A 423 -2.81 37.65 -13.83
CA GLY A 423 -3.26 38.24 -15.10
C GLY A 423 -3.76 37.19 -16.10
N GLY A 424 -3.69 35.91 -15.73
CA GLY A 424 -4.08 34.77 -16.56
C GLY A 424 -5.58 34.55 -16.60
N ASN A 425 -6.08 34.28 -17.80
CA ASN A 425 -7.48 34.06 -18.15
C ASN A 425 -7.99 32.65 -17.78
N ALA A 426 -7.47 32.06 -16.70
CA ALA A 426 -7.87 30.76 -16.13
C ALA A 426 -7.82 29.53 -17.06
N LYS A 427 -7.21 29.64 -18.25
CA LYS A 427 -7.12 28.55 -19.23
C LYS A 427 -5.97 27.54 -18.96
N GLY A 428 -5.08 27.85 -18.03
CA GLY A 428 -3.84 27.09 -17.81
C GLY A 428 -3.85 26.11 -16.64
N CYS A 429 -4.80 26.19 -15.71
CA CYS A 429 -4.77 25.47 -14.42
C CYS A 429 -6.04 24.66 -14.11
N ALA A 430 -6.80 24.26 -15.13
CA ALA A 430 -8.00 23.43 -14.98
C ALA A 430 -7.66 21.93 -14.89
#